data_AF-A0A5E4PRZ9-F1
#
_entry.id   AF-A0A5E4PRZ9-F1
#
_cell.length_a   1.000
_cell.length_b   1.000
_cell.length_c   1.000
_cell.angle_alpha   90.00
_cell.angle_beta   90.00
_cell.angle_gamma   90.00
#
_symmetry.space_group_name_H-M   'P 1'
#
loop_
_entity.id
_entity.type
_entity.pdbx_description
1 polymer ?
#
loop_
_entity_poly.entity_id
_entity_poly.type
_entity_poly.pdbx_seq_one_letter_code
_entity_poly.pdbx_strand_id
1 'polypeptide(L)' 'MPVAESFKFAIELRTNTSGLAAPQLMFSHWEVIDIDPFWRPRTEEEYLHWGEKWDGVNRAKAYMDAVRTRKGLSTDKHL' A
#
# COMPACT_ATOMS: atom_id res chain seq x y z
N MET A 1 11.17 2.30 3.69
CA MET A 1 10.38 1.11 3.29
C MET A 1 9.17 1.01 4.20
N PRO A 2 7.94 0.93 3.65
CA PRO A 2 6.73 0.76 4.47
C PRO A 2 6.79 -0.55 5.26
N VAL A 3 6.40 -0.51 6.55
CA VAL A 3 6.34 -1.73 7.38
C VAL A 3 5.42 -2.78 6.78
N ALA A 4 4.31 -2.35 6.18
CA ALA A 4 3.35 -3.23 5.48
C ALA A 4 3.98 -4.05 4.34
N GLU A 5 5.02 -3.53 3.69
CA GLU A 5 5.73 -4.20 2.58
C GLU A 5 7.01 -4.90 3.03
N SER A 6 7.45 -4.67 4.27
CA SER A 6 8.71 -5.23 4.79
C SER A 6 8.63 -6.73 5.15
N PHE A 7 7.42 -7.29 5.25
CA PHE A 7 7.24 -8.71 5.55
C PHE A 7 7.85 -9.56 4.44
N LYS A 8 8.65 -10.57 4.83
CA LYS A 8 9.41 -11.47 3.94
C LYS A 8 10.51 -10.81 3.10
N PHE A 9 10.59 -9.49 3.00
CA PHE A 9 11.63 -8.78 2.24
C PHE A 9 13.04 -9.29 2.53
N ALA A 10 13.40 -9.44 3.82
CA ALA A 10 14.74 -9.90 4.19
C ALA A 10 15.05 -11.33 3.70
N ILE A 11 14.05 -12.21 3.70
CA ILE A 11 14.17 -13.60 3.24
C ILE A 11 14.24 -13.64 1.72
N GLU A 12 13.40 -12.86 1.03
CA GLU A 12 13.37 -12.78 -0.43
C GLU A 12 14.69 -12.22 -0.97
N LEU A 13 15.20 -11.14 -0.38
CA LEU A 13 16.47 -10.55 -0.80
C LEU A 13 17.63 -11.52 -0.58
N ARG A 14 17.66 -12.22 0.56
CA ARG A 14 18.69 -13.22 0.84
C ARG A 14 18.62 -14.39 -0.13
N THR A 15 17.41 -14.88 -0.42
CA THR A 15 17.19 -15.99 -1.36
C THR A 15 17.62 -15.62 -2.78
N ASN A 16 17.20 -14.43 -3.26
CA ASN A 16 17.49 -13.96 -4.62
C ASN A 16 18.97 -13.65 -4.85
N THR A 17 19.71 -13.37 -3.78
CA THR A 17 21.16 -13.08 -3.85
C THR A 17 22.02 -14.27 -3.43
N SER A 18 21.44 -15.46 -3.27
CA SER A 18 22.13 -16.65 -2.77
C SER A 18 22.89 -16.40 -1.45
N GLY A 19 22.35 -15.52 -0.61
CA GLY A 19 22.94 -15.14 0.67
C GLY A 19 23.97 -14.00 0.64
N LEU A 20 24.25 -13.41 -0.53
CA LEU A 20 25.21 -12.31 -0.64
C LEU A 20 24.72 -11.01 0.01
N ALA A 21 23.40 -10.77 0.02
CA ALA A 21 22.81 -9.64 0.73
C ALA A 21 22.25 -10.07 2.10
N ALA A 22 22.65 -9.33 3.14
CA ALA A 22 22.18 -9.52 4.52
C ALA A 22 21.51 -8.22 5.03
N PRO A 23 20.23 -7.98 4.70
CA PRO A 23 19.53 -6.78 5.13
C PRO A 23 19.24 -6.80 6.64
N GLN A 24 19.47 -5.66 7.31
CA GLN A 24 19.04 -5.42 8.69
C GLN A 24 17.91 -4.38 8.68
N LEU A 25 16.77 -4.74 9.27
CA LEU A 25 15.62 -3.85 9.37
C LEU A 25 15.54 -3.26 10.78
N MET A 26 15.67 -1.94 10.87
CA MET A 26 15.55 -1.18 12.11
C MET A 26 14.40 -0.19 12.00
N PHE A 27 13.62 -0.07 13.06
CA PHE A 27 12.59 0.96 13.15
C PHE A 27 13.25 2.34 13.23
N SER A 28 12.73 3.31 12.48
CA SER A 28 13.19 4.69 12.50
C SER A 28 12.06 5.63 12.94
N HIS A 29 11.02 5.77 12.12
CA HIS A 29 9.87 6.64 12.38
C HIS A 29 8.69 6.26 11.47
N TRP A 30 7.58 6.99 11.62
CA TRP A 30 6.47 6.98 10.69
C TRP A 30 6.57 8.18 9.74
N GLU A 31 6.33 7.93 8.46
CA GLU A 31 6.28 8.95 7.41
C GLU A 31 4.86 9.02 6.85
N VAL A 32 4.40 10.22 6.52
CA VAL A 32 3.09 10.43 5.89
C VAL A 32 3.17 10.02 4.43
N ILE A 33 2.23 9.18 4.00
CA ILE A 33 2.05 8.87 2.58
C ILE A 33 1.24 10.00 1.96
N ASP A 34 1.80 10.71 0.98
CA ASP A 34 1.12 11.81 0.27
C ASP A 34 0.14 11.26 -0.79
N ILE A 35 -0.82 10.46 -0.34
CA ILE A 35 -1.89 9.87 -1.15
C ILE A 35 -3.16 9.87 -0.30
N ASP A 36 -4.22 10.50 -0.79
CA ASP A 36 -5.53 10.41 -0.16
C ASP A 36 -6.09 8.97 -0.32
N PRO A 37 -6.31 8.21 0.77
CA PRO A 37 -6.84 6.86 0.70
C PRO A 37 -8.29 6.79 0.16
N PHE A 38 -9.01 7.90 0.09
CA PHE A 38 -10.39 7.95 -0.44
C PHE A 38 -10.50 8.71 -1.76
N TRP A 39 -9.36 8.96 -2.42
CA TRP A 39 -9.35 9.65 -3.71
C TRP A 39 -10.21 8.91 -4.74
N ARG A 40 -11.07 9.68 -5.41
CA ARG A 40 -11.90 9.27 -6.54
C ARG A 40 -12.07 10.48 -7.47
N PRO A 41 -12.08 10.29 -8.80
CA PRO A 41 -12.39 11.37 -9.72
C PRO A 41 -13.77 11.95 -9.38
N ARG A 42 -13.88 13.28 -9.35
CA ARG A 42 -15.14 14.00 -9.07
C ARG A 42 -15.55 14.91 -10.20
N THR A 43 -14.61 15.35 -11.03
CA THR A 43 -14.90 16.27 -12.14
C THR A 43 -14.71 15.60 -13.50
N GLU A 44 -15.40 16.12 -14.51
CA GLU A 44 -15.40 15.60 -15.89
C GLU A 44 -13.99 15.59 -16.51
N GLU A 45 -13.17 16.59 -16.16
CA GLU A 45 -11.76 16.68 -16.57
C GLU A 45 -10.90 15.55 -15.96
N GLU A 46 -11.11 15.24 -14.68
CA GLU A 46 -10.42 14.15 -13.98
C GLU A 46 -10.84 12.77 -14.54
N TYR A 47 -12.12 12.62 -14.89
CA TYR A 47 -12.63 11.43 -15.57
C TYR A 47 -12.02 11.23 -16.95
N LEU A 48 -11.82 12.31 -17.72
CA LEU A 48 -11.16 12.24 -19.02
C LEU A 48 -9.67 11.89 -18.89
N HIS A 49 -9.00 12.42 -17.86
CA HIS A 49 -7.58 12.18 -17.60
C HIS A 49 -7.27 10.78 -17.07
N TRP A 50 -8.06 10.28 -16.11
CA TRP A 50 -7.78 9.03 -15.39
C TRP A 50 -8.77 7.90 -15.67
N GLY A 51 -9.79 8.16 -16.48
CA GLY A 51 -10.85 7.21 -16.80
C GLY A 51 -11.93 7.09 -15.70
N GLU A 52 -12.99 6.36 -16.01
CA GLU A 52 -14.10 6.05 -15.08
C GLU A 52 -13.67 5.05 -14.00
N LYS A 53 -12.72 4.17 -14.32
CA LYS A 53 -12.05 3.27 -13.40
C LYS A 53 -10.59 3.68 -13.35
N TRP A 54 -10.21 4.31 -12.24
CA TRP A 54 -8.80 4.47 -11.94
C TRP A 54 -8.21 3.08 -11.67
N ASP A 55 -7.46 2.55 -12.65
CA ASP A 55 -6.80 1.24 -12.57
C ASP A 55 -5.54 1.25 -11.68
N GLY A 56 -5.22 2.39 -11.07
CA GLY A 56 -4.17 2.47 -10.06
C GLY A 56 -4.53 1.69 -8.80
N VAL A 57 -3.53 1.19 -8.08
CA VAL A 57 -3.74 0.63 -6.75
C VAL A 57 -3.42 1.72 -5.74
N ASN A 58 -4.44 2.23 -5.04
CA ASN A 58 -4.24 3.25 -4.01
C ASN A 58 -3.60 2.56 -2.81
N ARG A 59 -2.28 2.71 -2.69
CA ARG A 59 -1.50 2.03 -1.64
C ARG A 59 -1.97 2.44 -0.24
N ALA A 60 -2.32 3.72 -0.05
CA ALA A 60 -2.85 4.20 1.23
C ALA A 60 -4.18 3.51 1.57
N LYS A 61 -5.10 3.41 0.59
CA LYS A 61 -6.37 2.68 0.73
C LYS A 61 -6.15 1.20 1.02
N ALA A 62 -5.25 0.56 0.29
CA ALA A 62 -4.95 -0.86 0.45
C ALA A 62 -4.40 -1.19 1.85
N TYR A 63 -3.47 -0.38 2.37
CA TYR A 63 -2.97 -0.54 3.74
C TYR A 63 -4.07 -0.31 4.78
N MET A 64 -4.91 0.72 4.59
CA MET A 64 -6.02 1.01 5.49
C MET A 64 -7.02 -0.15 5.51
N ASP A 65 -7.45 -0.64 4.35
CA ASP A 65 -8.41 -1.73 4.23
C ASP A 65 -7.87 -3.03 4.83
N ALA A 66 -6.58 -3.36 4.60
CA ALA A 66 -5.94 -4.52 5.21
C ALA A 66 -5.98 -4.48 6.74
N VAL A 67 -5.74 -3.31 7.34
CA VAL A 67 -5.83 -3.11 8.79
C VAL A 67 -7.27 -3.21 9.28
N ARG A 68 -8.22 -2.59 8.58
CA ARG A 68 -9.65 -2.59 8.93
C ARG A 68 -10.24 -4.00 8.89
N THR A 69 -9.99 -4.76 7.84
CA THR A 69 -10.44 -6.15 7.71
C THR A 69 -9.89 -7.02 8.84
N ARG A 70 -8.60 -6.92 9.17
CA ARG A 70 -7.99 -7.65 10.30
C ARG A 70 -8.61 -7.28 11.64
N LYS A 71 -9.09 -6.05 11.78
CA LYS A 71 -9.75 -5.54 13.00
C LYS A 71 -11.25 -5.75 13.01
N GLY A 72 -11.83 -6.37 11.97
CA GLY A 72 -13.28 -6.56 11.85
C GLY A 72 -14.06 -5.26 11.62
N LEU A 73 -13.40 -4.22 11.11
CA LEU A 73 -14.04 -2.94 10.77
C LEU A 73 -14.59 -2.99 9.35
N SER A 74 -15.69 -2.27 9.10
CA SER A 74 -16.29 -2.15 7.76
C SER A 74 -15.29 -1.59 6.74
N THR A 75 -15.26 -2.20 5.56
CA THR A 75 -14.54 -1.74 4.36
C THR A 75 -15.53 -1.62 3.21
N ASP A 76 -15.19 -0.83 2.19
CA ASP A 76 -16.08 -0.58 1.03
C ASP A 76 -16.39 -1.86 0.22
N LYS A 77 -15.66 -2.94 0.46
CA LYS A 77 -15.85 -4.26 -0.16
C LYS A 77 -16.98 -5.09 0.48
N HIS A 78 -17.47 -4.69 1.66
CA HIS A 78 -18.49 -5.41 2.44
C HIS A 78 -19.90 -4.81 2.33
N LEU A 79 -20.16 -3.95 1.34
CA LEU A 79 -21.48 -3.39 1.02
C LEU A 79 -22.05 -3.98 -0.28
#